data_AF-A0A537AM89-F1
#
_entry.id   AF-A0A537AM89-F1
#
_cell.length_a   1.000
_cell.length_b   1.000
_cell.length_c   1.000
_cell.angle_alpha   90.00
_cell.angle_beta   90.00
_cell.angle_gamma   90.00
#
_symmetry.space_group_name_H-M   'P 1'
#
loop_
_entity.id
_entity.type
_entity.pdbx_description
1 polymer ?
#
loop_
_entity_poly.entity_id
_entity_poly.type
_entity_poly.pdbx_seq_one_letter_code
_entity_poly.pdbx_strand_id
1 'polypeptide(L)'
;MISSLEKLLGTARDGALLRYSLGLEYAKAGEHARAAQYLRDAVERDPLYSAAWKALGRSLNEAGLQAEALDAYKRGIAAARAKGDRQAEKEMTVFMKRLEKAAPAPGKDRR
;
A
#
# COMPACT_ATOMS: atom_id res chain seq x y z
N MET A 1 14.26 -14.97 -3.60
CA MET A 1 13.21 -14.44 -4.51
C MET A 1 13.42 -12.95 -4.80
N ILE A 2 13.65 -12.13 -3.77
CA ILE A 2 13.96 -10.68 -3.89
C ILE A 2 15.12 -10.41 -4.87
N SER A 3 16.27 -11.07 -4.71
CA SER A 3 17.45 -10.84 -5.57
C SER A 3 17.23 -11.15 -7.06
N SER A 4 16.27 -12.01 -7.42
CA SER A 4 15.91 -12.26 -8.82
C SER A 4 15.03 -11.16 -9.39
N LEU A 5 14.18 -10.55 -8.57
CA LEU A 5 13.32 -9.43 -8.97
C LEU A 5 14.14 -8.13 -9.08
N GLU A 6 15.11 -7.90 -8.19
CA GLU A 6 16.00 -6.74 -8.27
C GLU A 6 16.83 -6.72 -9.56
N LYS A 7 17.26 -7.90 -10.04
CA LYS A 7 17.97 -8.02 -11.33
C LYS A 7 17.12 -7.66 -12.55
N LEU A 8 15.80 -7.60 -12.40
CA LEU A 8 14.88 -7.19 -13.45
C LEU A 8 14.61 -5.69 -13.45
N LEU A 9 15.08 -4.95 -12.42
CA LEU A 9 15.00 -3.50 -12.38
C LEU A 9 15.82 -2.93 -13.54
N GLY A 10 15.22 -2.00 -14.29
CA GLY A 10 15.82 -1.43 -15.51
C GLY A 10 15.73 -2.31 -16.77
N THR A 11 15.05 -3.46 -16.72
CA THR A 11 14.75 -4.27 -17.92
C THR A 11 13.36 -3.97 -18.49
N ALA A 12 12.95 -4.59 -19.60
CA ALA A 12 11.59 -4.47 -20.13
C ALA A 12 10.47 -4.90 -19.14
N ARG A 13 10.82 -5.62 -18.08
CA ARG A 13 9.91 -6.01 -16.99
C ARG A 13 9.87 -4.99 -15.84
N ASP A 14 10.62 -3.90 -15.94
CA ASP A 14 10.62 -2.78 -14.99
C ASP A 14 9.33 -1.98 -15.09
N GLY A 15 8.34 -2.36 -14.28
CA GLY A 15 7.05 -1.71 -14.23
C GLY A 15 6.44 -1.75 -12.82
N ALA A 16 5.20 -1.28 -12.72
CA ALA A 16 4.46 -1.28 -11.46
C ALA A 16 4.31 -2.70 -10.87
N LEU A 17 4.12 -3.72 -11.72
CA LEU A 17 3.99 -5.13 -11.31
C LEU A 17 5.26 -5.68 -10.62
N LEU A 18 6.44 -5.37 -11.17
CA LEU A 18 7.72 -5.84 -10.62
C LEU A 18 7.98 -5.23 -9.25
N ARG A 19 7.79 -3.91 -9.14
CA ARG A 19 7.92 -3.16 -7.90
C ARG A 19 6.92 -3.61 -6.84
N TYR A 20 5.69 -3.89 -7.25
CA TYR A 20 4.68 -4.50 -6.39
C TYR A 20 5.14 -5.85 -5.85
N SER A 21 5.66 -6.73 -6.71
CA SER A 21 6.19 -8.03 -6.33
C SER A 21 7.36 -7.91 -5.35
N LEU A 22 8.31 -7.01 -5.62
CA LEU A 22 9.40 -6.70 -4.68
C LEU A 22 8.86 -6.25 -3.32
N GLY A 23 7.91 -5.31 -3.33
CA GLY A 23 7.26 -4.81 -2.13
C GLY A 23 6.61 -5.92 -1.30
N LEU A 24 5.91 -6.86 -1.93
CA LEU A 24 5.33 -8.02 -1.23
C LEU A 24 6.40 -8.94 -0.63
N GLU A 25 7.49 -9.19 -1.36
CA GLU A 25 8.56 -10.05 -0.88
C GLU A 25 9.32 -9.42 0.30
N TYR A 26 9.55 -8.10 0.29
CA TYR A 26 10.08 -7.39 1.46
C TYR A 26 9.10 -7.40 2.63
N ALA A 27 7.79 -7.26 2.38
CA ALA A 27 6.78 -7.32 3.44
C ALA A 27 6.76 -8.70 4.11
N LYS A 28 6.92 -9.78 3.33
CA LYS A 28 7.07 -11.16 3.88
C LYS A 28 8.37 -11.34 4.67
N ALA A 29 9.42 -10.62 4.30
CA ALA A 29 10.69 -10.61 5.03
C ALA A 29 10.64 -9.81 6.34
N GLY A 30 9.51 -9.16 6.67
CA GLY A 30 9.36 -8.27 7.83
C GLY A 30 9.88 -6.85 7.60
N GLU A 31 10.43 -6.58 6.42
CA GLU A 31 10.99 -5.28 6.03
C GLU A 31 9.89 -4.34 5.52
N HIS A 32 8.93 -4.03 6.39
CA HIS A 32 7.73 -3.26 6.03
C HIS A 32 8.03 -1.85 5.51
N ALA A 33 9.09 -1.20 6.03
CA ALA A 33 9.52 0.12 5.56
C ALA A 33 10.02 0.07 4.11
N ARG A 34 10.89 -0.90 3.78
CA ARG A 34 11.36 -1.11 2.39
C ARG A 34 10.24 -1.53 1.48
N ALA A 35 9.36 -2.42 1.95
CA ALA A 35 8.17 -2.82 1.22
C ALA A 35 7.33 -1.61 0.81
N ALA A 36 7.07 -0.69 1.74
CA ALA A 36 6.33 0.53 1.47
C ALA A 36 7.02 1.42 0.42
N GLN A 37 8.35 1.52 0.42
CA GLN A 37 9.07 2.27 -0.62
C GLN A 37 8.85 1.69 -2.02
N TYR A 38 9.04 0.38 -2.20
CA TYR A 38 8.81 -0.26 -3.50
C TYR A 38 7.35 -0.20 -3.94
N LEU A 39 6.41 -0.29 -3.00
CA LEU A 39 4.98 -0.17 -3.28
C LEU A 39 4.56 1.25 -3.63
N ARG A 40 5.19 2.29 -3.05
CA ARG A 40 5.01 3.69 -3.47
C ARG A 40 5.43 3.87 -4.92
N ASP A 41 6.63 3.40 -5.28
CA ASP A 41 7.13 3.52 -6.65
C ASP A 41 6.22 2.76 -7.65
N ALA A 42 5.64 1.62 -7.23
CA ALA A 42 4.65 0.90 -8.03
C ALA A 42 3.39 1.72 -8.33
N VAL A 43 2.83 2.41 -7.32
CA VAL A 43 1.62 3.24 -7.50
C VAL A 43 1.91 4.58 -8.16
N GLU A 44 3.14 5.09 -8.09
CA GLU A 44 3.56 6.26 -8.86
C GLU A 44 3.63 5.93 -10.36
N ARG A 45 4.02 4.71 -10.71
CA ARG A 45 4.02 4.25 -12.11
C ARG A 45 2.65 3.89 -12.63
N ASP A 46 1.84 3.22 -11.82
CA ASP A 46 0.45 2.92 -12.16
C ASP A 46 -0.48 3.35 -11.01
N PRO A 47 -0.99 4.59 -11.06
CA PRO A 47 -1.89 5.12 -10.03
C PRO A 47 -3.20 4.34 -9.92
N LEU A 48 -3.60 3.60 -10.96
CA LEU A 48 -4.80 2.78 -10.96
C LEU A 48 -4.56 1.38 -10.38
N TYR A 49 -3.35 1.07 -9.92
CA TYR A 49 -3.02 -0.26 -9.42
C TYR A 49 -3.54 -0.50 -8.00
N SER A 50 -4.82 -0.85 -7.89
CA SER A 50 -5.53 -1.02 -6.61
C SER A 50 -4.89 -2.05 -5.67
N ALA A 51 -4.27 -3.11 -6.22
CA ALA A 51 -3.57 -4.11 -5.42
C ALA A 51 -2.30 -3.55 -4.77
N ALA A 52 -1.54 -2.71 -5.49
CA ALA A 52 -0.36 -2.05 -4.96
C ALA A 52 -0.71 -1.05 -3.85
N TRP A 53 -1.80 -0.28 -4.03
CA TRP A 53 -2.32 0.58 -2.96
C TRP A 53 -2.73 -0.19 -1.71
N LYS A 54 -3.42 -1.33 -1.87
CA LYS A 54 -3.80 -2.19 -0.74
C LYS A 54 -2.59 -2.70 0.02
N ALA A 55 -1.59 -3.19 -0.71
CA ALA A 55 -0.35 -3.67 -0.10
C ALA A 55 0.43 -2.53 0.55
N LEU A 56 0.46 -1.34 -0.06
CA LEU A 56 1.14 -0.16 0.49
C LEU A 56 0.54 0.22 1.84
N GLY A 57 -0.78 0.37 1.91
CA GLY A 57 -1.46 0.71 3.16
C GLY A 57 -1.21 -0.34 4.26
N ARG A 58 -1.16 -1.63 3.88
CA ARG A 58 -0.86 -2.70 4.84
C ARG A 58 0.59 -2.60 5.35
N SER A 59 1.56 -2.46 4.45
CA SER A 59 2.97 -2.34 4.83
C SER A 59 3.23 -1.09 5.68
N LEU A 60 2.58 0.03 5.38
CA LEU A 60 2.69 1.25 6.19
C LEU A 60 2.12 1.05 7.60
N ASN A 61 0.99 0.35 7.72
CA ASN A 61 0.42 0.04 9.02
C ASN A 61 1.32 -0.88 9.85
N GLU A 62 1.88 -1.94 9.23
CA GLU A 62 2.81 -2.86 9.91
C GLU A 62 4.13 -2.13 10.28
N ALA A 63 4.52 -1.10 9.51
CA ALA A 63 5.64 -0.22 9.83
C ALA A 63 5.34 0.82 10.93
N GLY A 64 4.11 0.84 11.49
CA GLY A 64 3.68 1.81 12.51
C GLY A 64 3.29 3.20 11.96
N LEU A 65 3.30 3.38 10.64
CA LEU A 65 3.00 4.64 9.96
C LEU A 65 1.50 4.74 9.64
N GLN A 66 0.66 4.76 10.68
CA GLN A 66 -0.80 4.72 10.53
C GLN A 66 -1.37 5.90 9.72
N ALA A 67 -0.83 7.11 9.89
CA ALA A 67 -1.28 8.29 9.16
C ALA A 67 -1.06 8.13 7.65
N GLU A 68 0.09 7.62 7.25
CA GLU A 68 0.41 7.36 5.84
C GLU A 68 -0.38 6.17 5.30
N ALA A 69 -0.60 5.13 6.11
CA ALA A 69 -1.43 4.00 5.75
C ALA A 69 -2.88 4.43 5.42
N LEU A 70 -3.44 5.35 6.23
CA LEU A 70 -4.76 5.93 5.98
C LEU A 70 -4.82 6.69 4.65
N ASP A 71 -3.82 7.53 4.37
CA ASP A 71 -3.75 8.27 3.10
C ASP A 71 -3.63 7.31 1.90
N ALA A 72 -2.78 6.28 2.02
CA ALA A 72 -2.62 5.25 0.99
C ALA A 72 -3.92 4.49 0.73
N TYR A 73 -4.67 4.11 1.77
CA TYR A 73 -5.97 3.47 1.57
C TYR A 73 -7.00 4.41 0.94
N LYS A 74 -7.05 5.69 1.32
CA LYS A 74 -7.96 6.68 0.69
C LYS A 74 -7.70 6.80 -0.80
N ARG A 75 -6.43 6.96 -1.21
CA ARG A 75 -6.04 7.02 -2.63
C ARG A 75 -6.31 5.70 -3.34
N GLY A 76 -6.02 4.58 -2.69
CA GLY A 76 -6.29 3.25 -3.21
C GLY A 76 -7.76 2.99 -3.48
N ILE A 77 -8.65 3.39 -2.58
CA ILE A 77 -10.11 3.29 -2.76
C ILE A 77 -10.54 4.10 -3.98
N ALA A 78 -10.04 5.32 -4.15
CA ALA A 78 -10.35 6.13 -5.33
C ALA A 78 -9.85 5.46 -6.63
N ALA A 79 -8.63 4.91 -6.63
CA ALA A 79 -8.07 4.17 -7.75
C ALA A 79 -8.87 2.90 -8.08
N ALA A 80 -9.25 2.12 -7.06
CA ALA A 80 -10.10 0.94 -7.21
C ALA A 80 -11.46 1.29 -7.80
N ARG A 81 -12.10 2.36 -7.31
CA ARG A 81 -13.36 2.85 -7.84
C ARG A 81 -13.24 3.27 -9.30
N ALA A 82 -12.18 4.00 -9.65
CA ALA A 82 -11.89 4.43 -11.02
C ALA A 82 -11.65 3.24 -11.97
N LYS A 83 -10.98 2.19 -11.49
CA LYS A 83 -10.75 0.94 -12.23
C LYS A 83 -11.99 0.03 -12.29
N GLY A 84 -12.96 0.22 -11.40
CA GLY A 84 -14.11 -0.69 -11.22
C GLY A 84 -13.81 -1.92 -10.34
N ASP A 85 -12.70 -1.90 -9.61
CA ASP A 85 -12.22 -2.98 -8.75
C ASP A 85 -12.93 -2.95 -7.38
N ARG A 86 -14.22 -3.33 -7.38
CA ARG A 86 -15.08 -3.27 -6.18
C ARG A 86 -14.56 -4.11 -5.01
N GLN A 87 -13.80 -5.17 -5.29
CA GLN A 87 -13.25 -6.03 -4.25
C GLN A 87 -12.13 -5.30 -3.49
N ALA A 88 -11.17 -4.73 -4.22
CA ALA A 88 -10.10 -3.95 -3.61
C ALA A 88 -10.65 -2.73 -2.86
N GLU A 89 -11.65 -2.04 -3.42
CA GLU A 89 -12.33 -0.91 -2.77
C GLU A 89 -12.88 -1.30 -1.39
N LYS A 90 -13.63 -2.40 -1.31
CA LYS A 90 -14.23 -2.89 -0.05
C LYS A 90 -13.17 -3.28 0.96
N GLU A 91 -12.16 -4.05 0.56
CA GLU A 91 -11.08 -4.48 1.45
C GLU A 91 -10.34 -3.26 2.03
N MET A 92 -9.92 -2.32 1.18
CA MET A 92 -9.22 -1.12 1.61
C MET A 92 -10.08 -0.24 2.53
N THR A 93 -11.38 -0.12 2.25
CA THR A 93 -12.32 0.62 3.12
C THR A 93 -12.40 0.00 4.52
N VAL A 94 -12.40 -1.32 4.64
CA VAL A 94 -12.39 -2.01 5.93
C VAL A 94 -11.09 -1.73 6.68
N PHE A 95 -9.94 -1.85 6.01
CA PHE A 95 -8.65 -1.55 6.65
C PHE A 95 -8.55 -0.09 7.09
N MET A 96 -8.95 0.86 6.22
CA MET A 96 -9.00 2.28 6.55
C MET A 96 -9.84 2.54 7.80
N LYS A 97 -11.09 2.06 7.86
CA LYS A 97 -11.97 2.25 9.02
C LYS A 97 -11.39 1.65 10.30
N ARG A 98 -10.70 0.51 10.21
CA ARG A 98 -10.02 -0.09 11.36
C ARG A 98 -8.89 0.80 11.87
N LEU A 99 -8.12 1.41 10.98
CA LEU A 99 -7.08 2.37 11.34
C LEU A 99 -7.64 3.67 11.90
N GLU A 100 -8.71 4.22 11.34
CA GLU A 100 -9.38 5.42 11.88
C GLU A 100 -9.90 5.18 13.30
N LYS A 101 -10.40 3.97 13.58
CA LYS A 101 -10.85 3.59 14.93
C LYS A 101 -9.69 3.32 15.89
N ALA A 102 -8.56 2.82 15.39
CA ALA A 102 -7.37 2.55 16.18
C ALA A 102 -6.54 3.81 16.47
N ALA A 103 -6.61 4.80 15.57
CA ALA A 103 -6.06 6.12 15.82
C ALA A 103 -6.88 6.77 16.96
N PRO A 104 -6.23 7.24 18.04
CA PRO A 104 -6.95 8.01 19.05
C PRO A 104 -7.55 9.23 18.36
N ALA A 105 -8.87 9.37 18.43
CA ALA A 105 -9.56 10.52 17.87
C ALA A 105 -8.87 11.80 18.34
N PRO A 106 -8.41 12.70 17.44
CA PRO A 106 -7.97 14.01 17.87
C PRO A 106 -9.20 14.77 18.37
N GLY A 107 -9.46 14.71 19.68
CA GLY A 107 -10.53 15.49 20.32
C GLY A 107 -11.63 14.71 21.05
N LYS A 108 -11.29 13.65 21.80
CA LYS A 108 -12.10 13.25 22.97
C LYS A 108 -11.32 13.41 24.28
N ASP A 109 -10.54 14.48 24.37
CA ASP A 109 -10.06 15.04 25.63
C ASP A 109 -10.16 16.56 25.54
N ARG A 110 -11.25 17.11 26.07
CA ARG A 110 -11.31 18.33 26.91
C ARG A 110 -12.76 18.81 27.06
N ARG A 111 -13.28 18.53 28.26
CA ARG A 111 -14.46 19.06 28.96
C ARG A 111 -15.84 18.62 28.51
#